data_AF-A0A942NJ13-F1
#
_entry.id   AF-A0A942NJ13-F1
#
_cell.length_a   1.000
_cell.length_b   1.000
_cell.length_c   1.000
_cell.angle_alpha   90.00
_cell.angle_beta   90.00
_cell.angle_gamma   90.00
#
_symmetry.space_group_name_H-M   'P 1'
#
loop_
_entity.id
_entity.type
_entity.pdbx_description
1 polymer ?
#
loop_
_entity_poly.entity_id
_entity_poly.type
_entity_poly.pdbx_seq_one_letter_code
_entity_poly.pdbx_strand_id
1 'polypeptide(L)' 'MSKKPRRKHSPAFKAKVALAALAGDKTLAQLSQEFEVHQN' A
#
# COMPACT_ATOMS: atom_id res chain seq x y z
N MET A 1 22.86 7.74 9.62
CA MET A 1 21.72 6.81 9.42
C MET A 1 21.05 7.13 8.09
N SER A 2 21.43 6.43 7.02
CA SER A 2 20.99 6.73 5.65
C SER A 2 19.50 6.44 5.48
N LYS A 3 18.66 7.45 5.19
CA LYS A 3 17.24 7.26 4.90
C LYS A 3 17.09 6.34 3.68
N LYS A 4 16.41 5.20 3.84
CA LYS A 4 16.10 4.31 2.71
C LYS A 4 15.21 5.07 1.72
N PRO A 5 15.52 5.06 0.42
CA PRO A 5 14.74 5.78 -0.58
C PRO A 5 13.28 5.26 -0.62
N ARG A 6 12.31 6.17 -0.78
CA ARG A 6 10.88 5.80 -0.86
C ARG A 6 10.66 4.88 -2.07
N ARG A 7 9.97 3.76 -1.86
CA ARG A 7 9.62 2.83 -2.94
C ARG A 7 8.58 3.50 -3.86
N LYS A 8 8.86 3.55 -5.17
CA LYS A 8 7.87 3.96 -6.18
C LYS A 8 7.08 2.73 -6.63
N HIS A 9 5.76 2.82 -6.59
CA HIS A 9 4.87 1.75 -7.04
C HIS A 9 4.25 2.09 -8.41
N SER A 10 4.05 1.06 -9.24
CA SER A 10 3.41 1.22 -10.56
C SER A 10 1.93 1.61 -10.44
N PRO A 11 1.34 2.23 -11.48
CA PRO A 11 -0.08 2.59 -11.48
C PRO A 11 -1.01 1.37 -11.26
N ALA A 12 -0.70 0.24 -11.90
CA ALA A 12 -1.45 -1.00 -11.75
C ALA A 12 -1.43 -1.53 -10.31
N PHE A 13 -0.28 -1.43 -9.62
CA PHE A 13 -0.18 -1.80 -8.22
C PHE A 13 -1.08 -0.92 -7.34
N LYS A 14 -1.05 0.40 -7.55
CA LYS A 14 -1.90 1.34 -6.79
C LYS A 14 -3.39 1.07 -7.02
N ALA A 15 -3.80 0.75 -8.24
CA ALA A 15 -5.18 0.40 -8.55
C ALA A 15 -5.64 -0.86 -7.79
N LYS A 16 -4.80 -1.90 -7.73
CA LYS A 16 -5.09 -3.12 -6.98
C LYS A 16 -5.28 -2.84 -5.47
N VAL A 17 -4.40 -2.03 -4.88
CA VAL A 17 -4.49 -1.64 -3.47
C VAL A 17 -5.74 -0.82 -3.20
N ALA A 18 -6.09 0.12 -4.11
CA ALA A 18 -7.30 0.93 -3.99
C ALA A 18 -8.58 0.08 -4.06
N LEU A 19 -8.66 -0.89 -4.98
CA LEU A 19 -9.79 -1.81 -5.06
C LEU A 19 -9.93 -2.65 -3.79
N ALA A 20 -8.80 -3.15 -3.25
CA ALA A 20 -8.81 -3.90 -1.99
C ALA A 20 -9.24 -3.04 -0.79
N ALA A 21 -8.88 -1.74 -0.78
CA ALA A 21 -9.34 -0.81 0.23
C ALA A 21 -10.85 -0.50 0.12
N LEU A 22 -11.36 -0.39 -1.11
CA LEU A 22 -12.79 -0.15 -1.36
C LEU A 22 -13.66 -1.36 -1.02
N ALA A 23 -13.13 -2.58 -1.09
CA ALA A 23 -13.84 -3.80 -0.70
C ALA A 23 -14.22 -3.83 0.79
N GLY A 24 -13.49 -3.10 1.64
CA GLY A 24 -13.84 -2.94 3.07
C GLY A 24 -13.54 -4.15 3.97
N ASP A 25 -13.07 -5.26 3.41
CA ASP A 25 -12.78 -6.50 4.14
C ASP A 25 -11.56 -6.40 5.07
N LYS A 26 -10.63 -5.49 4.76
CA LYS A 26 -9.35 -5.33 5.46
C LYS A 26 -9.18 -3.90 5.93
N THR A 27 -8.66 -3.76 7.14
CA THR A 27 -8.27 -2.44 7.68
C THR A 27 -7.07 -1.89 6.93
N LEU A 28 -6.87 -0.57 6.97
CA LEU A 28 -5.70 0.07 6.35
C LEU A 28 -4.37 -0.51 6.86
N ALA A 29 -4.30 -0.87 8.13
CA ALA A 29 -3.11 -1.52 8.72
C ALA A 29 -2.80 -2.88 8.08
N GLN A 30 -3.83 -3.70 7.86
CA GLN A 30 -3.68 -5.01 7.21
C GLN A 30 -3.29 -4.87 5.75
N LEU A 31 -3.90 -3.94 5.02
CA LEU A 31 -3.54 -3.65 3.63
C LEU A 31 -2.11 -3.12 3.52
N SER A 32 -1.69 -2.23 4.42
CA SER A 32 -0.31 -1.75 4.48
C SER A 32 0.70 -2.87 4.69
N GLN A 33 0.37 -3.86 5.53
CA GLN A 33 1.24 -4.99 5.79
C GLN A 33 1.29 -5.97 4.60
N GLU A 34 0.15 -6.31 4.02
CA GLU A 34 0.04 -7.26 2.91
C GLU A 34 0.68 -6.74 1.62
N PHE A 35 0.51 -5.46 1.34
CA PHE A 35 1.05 -4.83 0.13
C PHE A 35 2.40 -4.13 0.38
N GLU A 36 2.95 -4.19 1.60
CA GLU A 36 4.16 -3.47 2.02
C GLU A 36 4.11 -1.96 1.67
N VAL A 37 2.92 -1.35 1.80
CA VAL A 37 2.69 0.06 1.45
C VAL A 37 2.60 0.88 2.70
N HIS A 38 3.33 1.99 2.73
CA HIS A 38 3.16 2.95 3.81
C HIS A 38 1.86 3.73 3.63
N GLN A 39 1.07 3.77 4.69
CA GLN A 39 -0.07 4.65 4.85
C GLN A 39 0.46 6.08 5.10
N ASN A 40 0.64 6.87 4.03
CA ASN A 40 1.12 8.27 3.90
C ASN A 40 2.49 8.51 3.19
#